data_AF-A0A398CUH4-F1
#
_entry.id   AF-A0A398CUH4-F1
#
_cell.length_a   1.000
_cell.length_b   1.000
_cell.length_c   1.000
_cell.angle_alpha   90.00
_cell.angle_beta   90.00
_cell.angle_gamma   90.00
#
_symmetry.space_group_name_H-M   'P 1'
#
loop_
_entity.id
_entity.type
_entity.pdbx_description
1 polymer ?
#
loop_
_entity_poly.entity_id
_entity_poly.type
_entity_poly.pdbx_seq_one_letter_code
_entity_poly.pdbx_strand_id
1 'polypeptide(L)'
;MPIERSLPHYYQSFSKELEVTKDRVRNIIGKAHWISDGTHKEAILQEVLRRFIPQKYVVSSGFILSNDGETCSKQLDIIIYDQASPLVFNSSNFVIIPSQYVRAVIEVKTSLSVGAKLTDALENLSTVQKIMDQTSDYVYFGIFSFGYQNFRSIGPVTVAQRLFTRISEFYRNKRLQDTHLTDLQYLQRRTLTSLCMNGQLYGLHWNGSTQIEPEFGLYDTGEQSFNFFVSNLLSTLDNSTISQSKPLWFPESKQSRVLLKKSISV
;
A
#
# COMPACT_ATOMS: atom_id res chain seq x y z
N MET A 1 23.17 20.91 23.34
CA MET A 1 22.16 21.67 22.58
C MET A 1 20.78 21.26 23.07
N PRO A 2 19.85 22.19 23.31
CA PRO A 2 18.47 21.82 23.62
C PRO A 2 17.86 21.11 22.40
N ILE A 3 17.17 19.99 22.62
CA ILE A 3 16.48 19.25 21.57
C ILE A 3 15.21 20.05 21.23
N GLU A 4 15.16 20.65 20.05
CA GLU A 4 13.93 21.29 19.56
C GLU A 4 12.89 20.24 19.16
N ARG A 5 11.63 20.50 19.51
CA ARG A 5 10.51 19.66 19.10
C ARG A 5 10.36 19.70 17.58
N SER A 6 10.49 18.54 16.92
CA SER A 6 10.33 18.41 15.46
C SER A 6 9.49 17.19 15.10
N LEU A 7 8.26 17.42 14.63
CA LEU A 7 7.40 16.37 14.07
C LEU A 7 8.03 15.68 12.85
N PRO A 8 8.64 16.41 11.88
CA PRO A 8 9.35 15.77 10.78
C PRO A 8 10.46 14.81 11.25
N HIS A 9 11.28 15.19 12.24
CA HIS A 9 12.32 14.29 12.77
C HIS A 9 11.73 13.06 13.47
N TYR A 10 10.65 13.23 14.25
CA TYR A 10 9.92 12.12 14.85
C TYR A 10 9.44 11.12 13.78
N TYR A 11 8.88 11.61 12.69
CA TYR A 11 8.38 10.81 11.59
C TYR A 11 9.49 10.13 10.76
N GLN A 12 10.60 10.83 10.52
CA GLN A 12 11.78 10.24 9.89
C GLN A 12 12.38 9.10 10.73
N SER A 13 12.25 9.16 12.05
CA SER A 13 12.80 8.15 12.96
C SER A 13 12.21 6.75 12.72
N PHE A 14 10.93 6.65 12.36
CA PHE A 14 10.28 5.37 12.01
C PHE A 14 10.76 4.80 10.69
N SER A 15 10.89 5.63 9.65
CA SER A 15 11.46 5.20 8.37
C SER A 15 12.86 4.63 8.59
N LYS A 16 13.65 5.29 9.45
CA LYS A 16 15.01 4.86 9.80
C LYS A 16 15.03 3.60 10.66
N GLU A 17 14.10 3.44 11.60
CA GLU A 17 13.93 2.20 12.38
C GLU A 17 13.64 1.00 11.48
N LEU A 18 12.75 1.17 10.50
CA LEU A 18 12.44 0.14 9.50
C LEU A 18 13.69 -0.25 8.69
N GLU A 19 14.45 0.74 8.20
CA GLU A 19 15.69 0.49 7.44
C GLU A 19 16.74 -0.24 8.29
N VAL A 20 16.97 0.22 9.53
CA VAL A 20 17.95 -0.38 10.44
C VAL A 20 17.56 -1.81 10.81
N THR A 21 16.29 -2.06 11.11
CA THR A 21 15.79 -3.38 11.50
C THR A 21 15.92 -4.38 10.35
N LYS A 22 15.53 -3.95 9.14
CA LYS A 22 15.72 -4.71 7.90
C LYS A 22 17.20 -5.06 7.69
N ASP A 23 18.09 -4.08 7.79
CA ASP A 23 19.52 -4.29 7.51
C ASP A 23 20.19 -5.16 8.58
N ARG A 24 19.78 -5.06 9.85
CA ARG A 24 20.30 -5.89 10.95
C ARG A 24 20.16 -7.37 10.66
N VAL A 25 18.98 -7.80 10.21
CA VAL A 25 18.75 -9.22 9.88
C VAL A 25 19.50 -9.61 8.63
N ARG A 26 19.48 -8.78 7.58
CA ARG A 26 20.24 -9.00 6.34
C ARG A 26 21.74 -9.18 6.58
N ASN A 27 22.32 -8.43 7.52
CA ASN A 27 23.74 -8.50 7.87
C ASN A 27 24.15 -9.84 8.49
N ILE A 28 23.22 -10.58 9.10
CA ILE A 28 23.47 -11.90 9.68
C ILE A 28 23.19 -13.02 8.66
N ILE A 29 22.07 -12.95 7.94
CA ILE A 29 21.63 -14.04 7.03
C ILE A 29 22.32 -14.02 5.64
N GLY A 30 22.93 -12.89 5.26
CA GLY A 30 23.62 -12.75 3.98
C GLY A 30 22.73 -13.03 2.76
N LYS A 31 23.31 -13.64 1.72
CA LYS A 31 22.58 -14.07 0.50
C LYS A 31 21.99 -15.49 0.59
N ALA A 32 22.20 -16.19 1.71
CA ALA A 32 21.89 -17.62 1.80
C ALA A 32 20.38 -17.92 1.86
N HIS A 33 19.56 -16.98 2.36
CA HIS A 33 18.13 -17.20 2.57
C HIS A 33 17.27 -16.02 2.10
N TRP A 34 17.14 -15.85 0.78
CA TRP A 34 16.30 -14.79 0.18
C TRP A 34 14.81 -14.96 0.49
N ILE A 35 14.32 -16.20 0.59
CA ILE A 35 12.91 -16.49 0.90
C ILE A 35 12.58 -16.04 2.33
N SER A 36 13.45 -16.34 3.30
CA SER A 36 13.26 -15.85 4.67
C SER A 36 13.45 -14.33 4.80
N ASP A 37 14.24 -13.69 3.93
CA ASP A 37 14.40 -12.22 3.89
C ASP A 37 13.10 -11.51 3.47
N GLY A 38 12.30 -12.11 2.59
CA GLY A 38 10.95 -11.63 2.23
C GLY A 38 9.99 -11.73 3.42
N THR A 39 9.78 -12.94 3.92
CA THR A 39 8.88 -13.22 5.06
C THR A 39 9.26 -12.41 6.30
N HIS A 40 10.56 -12.21 6.54
CA HIS A 40 11.01 -11.38 7.65
C HIS A 40 10.61 -9.90 7.49
N LYS A 41 10.71 -9.34 6.28
CA LYS A 41 10.30 -7.96 6.00
C LYS A 41 8.80 -7.76 6.07
N GLU A 42 8.03 -8.76 5.65
CA GLU A 42 6.58 -8.80 5.86
C GLU A 42 6.28 -8.73 7.36
N ALA A 43 6.93 -9.56 8.18
CA ALA A 43 6.77 -9.54 9.64
C ALA A 43 7.19 -8.21 10.29
N ILE A 44 8.30 -7.60 9.85
CA ILE A 44 8.70 -6.26 10.31
C ILE A 44 7.60 -5.24 10.02
N LEU A 45 7.09 -5.20 8.78
CA LEU A 45 6.09 -4.22 8.41
C LEU A 45 4.77 -4.45 9.17
N GLN A 46 4.33 -5.70 9.32
CA GLN A 46 3.16 -6.05 10.13
C GLN A 46 3.31 -5.53 11.56
N GLU A 47 4.45 -5.79 12.20
CA GLU A 47 4.69 -5.38 13.59
C GLU A 47 4.71 -3.86 13.75
N VAL A 48 5.34 -3.15 12.82
CA VAL A 48 5.32 -1.69 12.84
C VAL A 48 3.90 -1.17 12.62
N LEU A 49 3.14 -1.71 11.67
CA LEU A 49 1.76 -1.30 11.43
C LEU A 49 0.84 -1.51 12.64
N ARG A 50 1.02 -2.60 13.40
CA ARG A 50 0.25 -2.86 14.65
C ARG A 50 0.42 -1.77 15.70
N ARG A 51 1.53 -1.01 15.69
CA ARG A 51 1.77 0.10 16.61
C ARG A 51 0.96 1.36 16.26
N PHE A 52 0.55 1.50 14.99
CA PHE A 52 -0.14 2.70 14.49
C PHE A 52 -1.63 2.49 14.25
N ILE A 53 -2.01 1.29 13.85
CA ILE A 53 -3.40 0.98 13.51
C ILE A 53 -4.23 0.85 14.80
N PRO A 54 -5.47 1.39 14.84
CA PRO A 54 -6.36 1.23 15.98
C PRO A 54 -6.58 -0.24 16.36
N GLN A 55 -6.70 -0.52 17.66
CA GLN A 55 -6.87 -1.88 18.19
C GLN A 55 -8.10 -2.62 17.65
N LYS A 56 -9.13 -1.88 17.19
CA LYS A 56 -10.30 -2.48 16.53
C LYS A 56 -9.96 -3.18 15.20
N TYR A 57 -8.77 -2.98 14.64
CA TYR A 57 -8.33 -3.69 13.45
C TYR A 57 -7.21 -4.68 13.78
N VAL A 58 -7.20 -5.78 13.01
CA VAL A 58 -6.19 -6.82 13.11
C VAL A 58 -5.34 -6.82 11.84
N VAL A 59 -4.04 -7.09 11.99
CA VAL A 59 -3.05 -7.18 10.90
C VAL A 59 -2.55 -8.63 10.84
N SER A 60 -2.84 -9.33 9.74
CA SER A 60 -2.49 -10.75 9.53
C SER A 60 -2.04 -11.00 8.09
N SER A 61 -1.31 -12.09 7.83
CA SER A 61 -1.20 -12.64 6.47
C SER A 61 -2.35 -13.63 6.22
N GLY A 62 -2.55 -14.05 4.97
CA GLY A 62 -3.54 -15.08 4.70
C GLY A 62 -4.16 -15.07 3.31
N PHE A 63 -5.39 -15.56 3.23
CA PHE A 63 -6.19 -15.62 2.02
C PHE A 63 -7.50 -14.88 2.18
N ILE A 64 -8.02 -14.37 1.07
CA ILE A 64 -9.36 -13.79 0.97
C ILE A 64 -10.23 -14.74 0.16
N LEU A 65 -11.41 -15.04 0.69
CA LEU A 65 -12.42 -15.88 0.06
C LEU A 65 -13.57 -15.00 -0.44
N SER A 66 -14.10 -15.27 -1.63
CA SER A 66 -15.34 -14.63 -2.11
C SER A 66 -16.50 -14.95 -1.16
N ASN A 67 -17.51 -14.07 -1.12
CA ASN A 67 -18.66 -14.22 -0.22
C ASN A 67 -19.49 -15.49 -0.51
N ASP A 68 -19.47 -15.98 -1.75
CA ASP A 68 -20.09 -17.26 -2.17
C ASP A 68 -19.22 -18.50 -1.87
N GLY A 69 -17.96 -18.30 -1.46
CA GLY A 69 -17.02 -19.38 -1.18
C GLY A 69 -16.35 -20.01 -2.40
N GLU A 70 -16.65 -19.56 -3.63
CA GLU A 70 -16.19 -20.22 -4.85
C GLU A 70 -14.75 -19.87 -5.25
N THR A 71 -14.28 -18.67 -4.90
CA THR A 71 -12.98 -18.14 -5.33
C THR A 71 -12.11 -17.75 -4.14
N CYS A 72 -10.86 -18.21 -4.14
CA CYS A 72 -9.86 -17.87 -3.15
C CYS A 72 -8.70 -17.09 -3.78
N SER A 73 -8.18 -16.09 -3.07
CA SER A 73 -7.02 -15.32 -3.51
C SER A 73 -5.73 -16.16 -3.45
N LYS A 74 -4.64 -15.62 -4.01
CA LYS A 74 -3.29 -16.04 -3.61
C LYS A 74 -3.01 -15.58 -2.18
N GLN A 75 -1.93 -16.09 -1.58
CA GLN A 75 -1.50 -15.66 -0.26
C GLN A 75 -1.14 -14.17 -0.30
N LEU A 76 -1.60 -13.45 0.70
CA LEU A 76 -1.39 -12.02 0.87
C LEU A 76 -0.51 -11.77 2.07
N ASP A 77 0.45 -10.87 1.88
CA ASP A 77 1.45 -10.53 2.89
C ASP A 77 0.81 -9.85 4.10
N ILE A 78 -0.15 -8.95 3.85
CA ILE A 78 -0.87 -8.21 4.88
C ILE A 78 -2.34 -8.00 4.47
N ILE A 79 -3.23 -8.41 5.36
CA ILE A 79 -4.67 -8.19 5.34
C ILE A 79 -5.02 -7.44 6.63
N ILE A 80 -5.83 -6.38 6.49
CA ILE A 80 -6.36 -5.62 7.62
C ILE A 80 -7.87 -5.73 7.61
N TYR A 81 -8.45 -6.07 8.76
CA TYR A 81 -9.88 -6.30 8.95
C TYR A 81 -10.30 -5.92 10.37
N ASP A 82 -11.60 -5.77 10.61
CA ASP A 82 -12.13 -5.46 11.95
C ASP A 82 -12.01 -6.68 12.87
N GLN A 83 -11.56 -6.52 14.10
CA GLN A 83 -11.40 -7.60 15.08
C GLN A 83 -12.69 -8.39 15.34
N ALA A 84 -13.86 -7.77 15.19
CA ALA A 84 -15.15 -8.41 15.35
C ALA A 84 -15.60 -9.23 14.12
N SER A 85 -14.82 -9.22 13.03
CA SER A 85 -15.17 -9.91 11.78
C SER A 85 -15.16 -11.42 11.96
N PRO A 86 -16.16 -12.15 11.42
CA PRO A 86 -16.14 -13.61 11.41
C PRO A 86 -15.10 -14.12 10.41
N LEU A 87 -14.19 -14.95 10.90
CA LEU A 87 -13.13 -15.57 10.11
C LEU A 87 -13.52 -17.01 9.76
N VAL A 88 -13.20 -17.43 8.53
CA VAL A 88 -13.36 -18.83 8.10
C VAL A 88 -12.27 -19.70 8.73
N PHE A 89 -11.07 -19.14 8.86
CA PHE A 89 -9.95 -19.76 9.55
C PHE A 89 -9.14 -18.72 10.30
N ASN A 90 -8.66 -19.08 11.49
CA ASN A 90 -7.82 -18.23 12.33
C ASN A 90 -6.72 -19.04 13.00
N SER A 91 -5.47 -18.70 12.69
CA SER A 91 -4.27 -19.15 13.40
C SER A 91 -3.41 -17.92 13.70
N SER A 92 -2.61 -17.98 14.76
CA SER A 92 -1.81 -16.88 15.36
C SER A 92 -1.46 -15.67 14.47
N ASN A 93 -0.97 -15.84 13.24
CA ASN A 93 -0.70 -14.73 12.29
C ASN A 93 -1.27 -14.93 10.88
N PHE A 94 -2.15 -15.92 10.70
CA PHE A 94 -2.64 -16.37 9.40
C PHE A 94 -4.16 -16.56 9.42
N VAL A 95 -4.87 -15.97 8.46
CA VAL A 95 -6.33 -16.02 8.38
C VAL A 95 -6.85 -16.44 7.01
N ILE A 96 -8.07 -16.97 6.99
CA ILE A 96 -8.92 -16.99 5.80
C ILE A 96 -10.15 -16.17 6.13
N ILE A 97 -10.36 -15.09 5.37
CA ILE A 97 -11.40 -14.10 5.65
C ILE A 97 -12.30 -13.89 4.42
N PRO A 98 -13.64 -13.81 4.60
CA PRO A 98 -14.55 -13.42 3.52
C PRO A 98 -14.27 -12.00 3.03
N SER A 99 -14.45 -11.74 1.74
CA SER A 99 -14.05 -10.47 1.10
C SER A 99 -14.75 -9.25 1.68
N GLN A 100 -16.02 -9.36 2.09
CA GLN A 100 -16.74 -8.28 2.80
C GLN A 100 -16.12 -7.87 4.14
N TYR A 101 -15.32 -8.77 4.73
CA TYR A 101 -14.42 -8.63 5.88
C TYR A 101 -13.33 -7.56 5.78
N VAL A 102 -12.88 -7.33 4.56
CA VAL A 102 -11.53 -6.80 4.34
C VAL A 102 -11.57 -5.29 4.27
N ARG A 103 -10.62 -4.64 4.96
CA ARG A 103 -10.47 -3.18 5.00
C ARG A 103 -9.20 -2.71 4.31
N ALA A 104 -8.13 -3.51 4.33
CA ALA A 104 -6.95 -3.24 3.53
C ALA A 104 -6.24 -4.53 3.10
N VAL A 105 -5.52 -4.44 1.98
CA VAL A 105 -4.60 -5.45 1.49
C VAL A 105 -3.32 -4.76 1.07
N ILE A 106 -2.18 -5.22 1.57
CA ILE A 106 -0.87 -4.64 1.29
C ILE A 106 0.09 -5.73 0.81
N GLU A 107 0.64 -5.55 -0.38
CA GLU A 107 1.72 -6.38 -0.92
C GLU A 107 3.08 -5.80 -0.51
N VAL A 108 4.00 -6.64 -0.03
CA VAL A 108 5.31 -6.24 0.47
C VAL A 108 6.41 -6.72 -0.48
N LYS A 109 7.26 -5.78 -0.94
CA LYS A 109 8.41 -6.09 -1.79
C LYS A 109 9.70 -5.65 -1.14
N THR A 110 10.67 -6.57 -1.04
CA THR A 110 12.05 -6.25 -0.61
C THR A 110 12.62 -5.05 -1.36
N SER A 111 12.48 -5.04 -2.68
CA SER A 111 12.87 -3.91 -3.50
C SER A 111 12.11 -3.96 -4.82
N LEU A 112 11.44 -2.86 -5.15
CA LEU A 112 10.72 -2.69 -6.40
C LEU A 112 11.65 -2.30 -7.55
N SER A 113 11.22 -2.68 -8.74
CA SER A 113 11.65 -2.11 -10.01
C SER A 113 10.38 -1.92 -10.86
N VAL A 114 10.36 -0.91 -11.74
CA VAL A 114 9.17 -0.61 -12.56
C VAL A 114 8.76 -1.78 -13.47
N GLY A 115 9.65 -2.71 -13.77
CA GLY A 115 9.39 -3.85 -14.65
C GLY A 115 8.53 -4.97 -14.02
N ALA A 116 9.09 -6.18 -13.98
CA ALA A 116 8.36 -7.39 -13.56
C ALA A 116 7.79 -7.27 -12.14
N LYS A 117 8.59 -6.83 -11.16
CA LYS A 117 8.19 -6.83 -9.75
C LYS A 117 6.98 -5.94 -9.44
N LEU A 118 6.88 -4.78 -10.09
CA LEU A 118 5.70 -3.92 -9.96
C LEU A 118 4.48 -4.60 -10.60
N THR A 119 4.67 -5.18 -11.79
CA THR A 119 3.60 -5.89 -12.51
C THR A 119 3.09 -7.06 -11.67
N ASP A 120 3.97 -7.86 -11.07
CA ASP A 120 3.59 -9.00 -10.22
C ASP A 120 2.80 -8.56 -8.99
N ALA A 121 3.19 -7.46 -8.34
CA ALA A 121 2.47 -6.89 -7.21
C ALA A 121 1.07 -6.41 -7.63
N LEU A 122 0.97 -5.72 -8.76
CA LEU A 122 -0.30 -5.26 -9.32
C LEU A 122 -1.20 -6.44 -9.72
N GLU A 123 -0.64 -7.50 -10.31
CA GLU A 123 -1.36 -8.72 -10.64
C GLU A 123 -1.95 -9.38 -9.39
N ASN A 124 -1.15 -9.58 -8.34
CA ASN A 124 -1.62 -10.13 -7.07
C ASN A 124 -2.78 -9.31 -6.49
N LEU A 125 -2.62 -7.98 -6.41
CA LEU A 125 -3.71 -7.11 -5.94
C LEU A 125 -4.93 -7.17 -6.87
N SER A 126 -4.75 -7.27 -8.19
CA SER A 126 -5.86 -7.36 -9.14
C SER A 126 -6.69 -8.63 -8.98
N THR A 127 -6.08 -9.74 -8.56
CA THR A 127 -6.84 -10.98 -8.26
C THR A 127 -7.78 -10.76 -7.09
N VAL A 128 -7.32 -10.11 -6.03
CA VAL A 128 -8.15 -9.77 -4.86
C VAL A 128 -9.19 -8.73 -5.21
N GLN A 129 -8.80 -7.70 -5.97
CA GLN A 129 -9.72 -6.66 -6.43
C GLN A 129 -10.91 -7.27 -7.17
N LYS A 130 -10.74 -8.35 -7.95
CA LYS A 130 -11.86 -9.04 -8.61
C LYS A 130 -12.75 -9.84 -7.65
N ILE A 131 -12.18 -10.40 -6.58
CA ILE A 131 -12.88 -11.16 -5.54
C ILE A 131 -13.73 -10.24 -4.64
N MET A 132 -13.35 -8.97 -4.50
CA MET A 132 -14.10 -8.01 -3.70
C MET A 132 -15.50 -7.76 -4.28
N ASP A 133 -16.51 -7.85 -3.41
CA ASP A 133 -17.89 -7.58 -3.75
C ASP A 133 -18.11 -6.07 -4.04
N GLN A 134 -19.10 -5.76 -4.88
CA GLN A 134 -19.51 -4.38 -5.18
C GLN A 134 -20.10 -3.66 -3.97
N THR A 135 -20.48 -4.39 -2.93
CA THR A 135 -21.08 -3.85 -1.71
C THR A 135 -20.05 -3.46 -0.65
N SER A 136 -18.79 -3.88 -0.80
CA SER A 136 -17.74 -3.59 0.17
C SER A 136 -17.38 -2.10 0.13
N ASP A 137 -17.22 -1.50 1.32
CA ASP A 137 -16.68 -0.14 1.48
C ASP A 137 -15.30 -0.01 0.81
N TYR A 138 -14.79 1.22 0.67
CA TYR A 138 -13.46 1.48 0.09
C TYR A 138 -12.35 0.66 0.77
N VAL A 139 -11.92 -0.42 0.11
CA VAL A 139 -10.79 -1.25 0.54
C VAL A 139 -9.49 -0.53 0.15
N TYR A 140 -8.56 -0.42 1.09
CA TYR A 140 -7.22 0.09 0.81
C TYR A 140 -6.35 -0.97 0.14
N PHE A 141 -5.89 -0.71 -1.09
CA PHE A 141 -4.92 -1.55 -1.80
C PHE A 141 -3.56 -0.85 -1.84
N GLY A 142 -2.58 -1.40 -1.12
CA GLY A 142 -1.24 -0.83 -1.01
C GLY A 142 -0.15 -1.74 -1.58
N ILE A 143 0.89 -1.14 -2.14
CA ILE A 143 2.17 -1.82 -2.34
C ILE A 143 3.19 -1.11 -1.46
N PHE A 144 3.85 -1.85 -0.57
CA PHE A 144 4.94 -1.35 0.23
C PHE A 144 6.27 -1.95 -0.23
N SER A 145 7.27 -1.11 -0.45
CA SER A 145 8.61 -1.58 -0.74
C SER A 145 9.66 -0.93 0.13
N PHE A 146 10.54 -1.77 0.69
CA PHE A 146 11.68 -1.35 1.48
C PHE A 146 12.81 -0.70 0.66
N GLY A 147 12.72 -0.69 -0.67
CA GLY A 147 13.71 0.01 -1.49
C GLY A 147 13.39 -0.04 -2.98
N TYR A 148 14.18 0.66 -3.77
CA TYR A 148 14.00 0.73 -5.21
C TYR A 148 15.31 0.53 -5.98
N GLN A 149 15.30 -0.36 -6.95
CA GLN A 149 16.47 -0.66 -7.78
C GLN A 149 16.75 0.50 -8.73
N ASN A 150 18.00 0.95 -8.81
CA ASN A 150 18.46 2.01 -9.72
C ASN A 150 17.82 3.39 -9.48
N PHE A 151 17.31 3.67 -8.27
CA PHE A 151 16.70 4.99 -7.98
C PHE A 151 17.67 6.14 -8.21
N ARG A 152 18.86 6.04 -7.61
CA ARG A 152 19.88 7.09 -7.60
C ARG A 152 20.43 7.40 -8.99
N SER A 153 20.43 6.42 -9.89
CA SER A 153 20.93 6.62 -11.26
C SER A 153 19.87 7.17 -12.22
N ILE A 154 18.58 6.91 -11.98
CA ILE A 154 17.48 7.30 -12.87
C ILE A 154 16.85 8.63 -12.45
N GLY A 155 16.89 8.96 -11.17
CA GLY A 155 16.32 10.18 -10.60
C GLY A 155 14.81 10.08 -10.29
N PRO A 156 14.31 10.82 -9.28
CA PRO A 156 12.94 10.69 -8.76
C PRO A 156 11.86 10.97 -9.82
N VAL A 157 12.04 12.01 -10.63
CA VAL A 157 11.07 12.42 -11.67
C VAL A 157 10.90 11.33 -12.73
N THR A 158 12.00 10.79 -13.24
CA THR A 158 11.97 9.74 -14.26
C THR A 158 11.39 8.44 -13.71
N VAL A 159 11.73 8.09 -12.46
CA VAL A 159 11.11 6.94 -11.77
C VAL A 159 9.60 7.16 -11.64
N ALA A 160 9.16 8.35 -11.23
CA ALA A 160 7.75 8.66 -11.10
C ALA A 160 7.00 8.54 -12.44
N GLN A 161 7.56 9.07 -13.53
CA GLN A 161 6.97 8.92 -14.87
C GLN A 161 6.83 7.45 -15.27
N ARG A 162 7.90 6.66 -15.09
CA ARG A 162 7.91 5.23 -15.43
C ARG A 162 6.89 4.43 -14.61
N LEU A 163 6.78 4.71 -13.30
CA LEU A 163 5.77 4.10 -12.43
C LEU A 163 4.36 4.42 -12.92
N PHE A 164 4.07 5.71 -13.15
CA PHE A 164 2.75 6.14 -13.59
C PHE A 164 2.36 5.53 -14.94
N THR A 165 3.27 5.51 -15.92
CA THR A 165 3.03 4.87 -17.22
C THR A 165 2.68 3.41 -17.03
N ARG A 166 3.46 2.67 -16.23
CA ARG A 166 3.24 1.24 -16.04
C ARG A 166 1.94 0.93 -15.29
N ILE A 167 1.63 1.69 -14.24
CA ILE A 167 0.38 1.56 -13.48
C ILE A 167 -0.81 1.87 -14.38
N SER A 168 -0.73 2.94 -15.17
CA SER A 168 -1.81 3.33 -16.09
C SER A 168 -2.04 2.28 -17.18
N GLU A 169 -0.98 1.81 -17.83
CA GLU A 169 -1.06 0.73 -18.84
C GLU A 169 -1.67 -0.54 -18.26
N PHE A 170 -1.26 -0.93 -17.05
CA PHE A 170 -1.77 -2.10 -16.37
C PHE A 170 -3.29 -1.99 -16.16
N TYR A 171 -3.76 -0.89 -15.55
CA TYR A 171 -5.18 -0.75 -15.24
C TYR A 171 -6.06 -0.52 -16.46
N ARG A 172 -5.56 0.16 -17.49
CA ARG A 172 -6.24 0.26 -18.79
C ARG A 172 -6.44 -1.13 -19.41
N ASN A 173 -5.41 -1.97 -19.42
CA ASN A 173 -5.53 -3.32 -19.98
C ASN A 173 -6.48 -4.21 -19.15
N LYS A 174 -6.48 -4.08 -17.83
CA LYS A 174 -7.40 -4.82 -16.94
C LYS A 174 -8.84 -4.35 -17.07
N ARG A 175 -9.07 -3.04 -17.31
CA ARG A 175 -10.41 -2.47 -17.52
C ARG A 175 -11.11 -3.10 -18.72
N LEU A 176 -10.38 -3.37 -19.80
CA LEU A 176 -10.91 -4.04 -21.00
C LEU A 176 -11.50 -5.44 -20.70
N GLN A 177 -11.14 -6.05 -19.57
CA GLN A 177 -11.60 -7.37 -19.15
C GLN A 177 -12.71 -7.31 -18.07
N ASP A 178 -13.00 -6.13 -17.50
CA ASP A 178 -14.01 -5.95 -16.44
C ASP A 178 -15.06 -4.97 -16.93
N THR A 179 -16.12 -5.48 -17.57
CA THR A 179 -17.18 -4.67 -18.19
C THR A 179 -18.34 -4.34 -17.26
N HIS A 180 -18.30 -4.80 -16.00
CA HIS A 180 -19.42 -4.71 -15.06
C HIS A 180 -19.51 -3.36 -14.34
N LEU A 181 -18.45 -2.56 -14.35
CA LEU A 181 -18.36 -1.26 -13.68
C LEU A 181 -18.23 -0.13 -14.70
N THR A 182 -18.71 1.06 -14.32
CA THR A 182 -18.34 2.29 -15.05
C THR A 182 -16.85 2.60 -14.86
N ASP A 183 -16.26 3.42 -15.72
CA ASP A 183 -14.83 3.78 -15.61
C ASP A 183 -14.52 4.42 -14.25
N LEU A 184 -15.40 5.29 -13.76
CA LEU A 184 -15.26 5.91 -12.45
C LEU A 184 -15.30 4.87 -11.33
N GLN A 185 -16.28 3.95 -11.34
CA GLN A 185 -16.38 2.89 -10.33
C GLN A 185 -15.18 1.95 -10.38
N TYR A 186 -14.69 1.61 -11.57
CA TYR A 186 -13.50 0.79 -11.75
C TYR A 186 -12.27 1.50 -11.16
N LEU A 187 -12.04 2.77 -11.49
CA LEU A 187 -10.96 3.57 -10.93
C LEU A 187 -11.05 3.70 -9.40
N GLN A 188 -12.26 3.78 -8.83
CA GLN A 188 -12.46 3.89 -7.40
C GLN A 188 -12.26 2.57 -6.63
N ARG A 189 -12.58 1.42 -7.26
CA ARG A 189 -12.71 0.13 -6.54
C ARG A 189 -11.70 -0.93 -6.96
N ARG A 190 -11.19 -0.87 -8.19
CA ARG A 190 -10.36 -1.91 -8.81
C ARG A 190 -8.94 -1.45 -9.10
N THR A 191 -8.49 -0.35 -8.48
CA THR A 191 -7.15 0.17 -8.68
C THR A 191 -6.38 0.34 -7.39
N LEU A 192 -5.06 0.49 -7.53
CA LEU A 192 -4.14 0.70 -6.42
C LEU A 192 -4.49 1.99 -5.68
N THR A 193 -4.60 1.92 -4.35
CA THR A 193 -4.81 3.10 -3.49
C THR A 193 -3.49 3.83 -3.26
N SER A 194 -2.41 3.09 -2.97
CA SER A 194 -1.10 3.70 -2.71
C SER A 194 0.09 2.82 -3.11
N LEU A 195 1.22 3.49 -3.35
CA LEU A 195 2.52 2.87 -3.58
C LEU A 195 3.55 3.53 -2.67
N CYS A 196 4.12 2.80 -1.71
CA CYS A 196 5.16 3.33 -0.83
C CYS A 196 6.52 2.74 -1.19
N MET A 197 7.49 3.59 -1.49
CA MET A 197 8.90 3.23 -1.51
C MET A 197 9.56 3.88 -0.29
N ASN A 198 9.90 3.05 0.70
CA ASN A 198 10.35 3.50 1.99
C ASN A 198 11.52 4.49 1.89
N GLY A 199 11.41 5.59 2.63
CA GLY A 199 12.41 6.65 2.70
C GLY A 199 12.56 7.55 1.46
N GLN A 200 11.69 7.45 0.44
CA GLN A 200 11.81 8.27 -0.79
C GLN A 200 10.46 8.65 -1.42
N LEU A 201 9.85 7.74 -2.17
CA LEU A 201 8.67 8.02 -2.99
C LEU A 201 7.39 7.53 -2.35
N TYR A 202 6.33 8.29 -2.57
CA TYR A 202 4.97 7.87 -2.25
C TYR A 202 4.06 8.11 -3.45
N GLY A 203 3.21 7.14 -3.75
CA GLY A 203 2.16 7.21 -4.76
C GLY A 203 0.80 7.13 -4.09
N LEU A 204 -0.14 7.95 -4.55
CA LEU A 204 -1.48 8.04 -4.00
C LEU A 204 -2.50 8.19 -5.11
N HIS A 205 -3.51 7.33 -5.10
CA HIS A 205 -4.69 7.52 -5.92
C HIS A 205 -5.68 8.43 -5.18
N TRP A 206 -5.96 9.57 -5.78
CA TRP A 206 -7.00 10.49 -5.36
C TRP A 206 -8.30 10.07 -6.03
N ASN A 207 -8.98 9.10 -5.43
CA ASN A 207 -10.20 8.49 -5.96
C ASN A 207 -11.35 8.47 -4.94
N GLY A 208 -11.42 9.50 -4.09
CA GLY A 208 -12.51 9.62 -3.12
C GLY A 208 -13.88 9.67 -3.79
N SER A 209 -14.93 9.34 -3.03
CA SER A 209 -16.31 9.33 -3.53
C SER A 209 -16.79 10.67 -4.11
N THR A 210 -16.21 11.78 -3.66
CA THR A 210 -16.50 13.13 -4.15
C THR A 210 -15.67 13.54 -5.37
N GLN A 211 -14.74 12.70 -5.82
CA GLN A 211 -13.79 13.03 -6.87
C GLN A 211 -14.29 12.52 -8.23
N ILE A 212 -14.63 13.46 -9.11
CA ILE A 212 -15.22 13.19 -10.43
C ILE A 212 -14.15 12.69 -11.42
N GLU A 213 -12.91 13.15 -11.26
CA GLU A 213 -11.76 12.74 -12.06
C GLU A 213 -10.67 12.18 -11.13
N PRO A 214 -10.59 10.85 -10.96
CA PRO A 214 -9.56 10.23 -10.16
C PRO A 214 -8.16 10.45 -10.73
N GLU A 215 -7.23 10.85 -9.87
CA GLU A 215 -5.85 11.16 -10.26
C GLU A 215 -4.84 10.34 -9.46
N PHE A 216 -3.84 9.76 -10.12
CA PHE A 216 -2.71 9.15 -9.44
C PHE A 216 -1.56 10.14 -9.33
N GLY A 217 -1.22 10.50 -8.09
CA GLY A 217 -0.11 11.37 -7.76
C GLY A 217 1.12 10.58 -7.32
N LEU A 218 2.30 11.03 -7.69
CA LEU A 218 3.59 10.56 -7.21
C LEU A 218 4.37 11.72 -6.59
N TYR A 219 4.94 11.45 -5.42
CA TYR A 219 5.45 12.45 -4.50
C TYR A 219 6.86 12.08 -4.04
N ASP A 220 7.77 13.05 -4.01
CA ASP A 220 9.06 12.92 -3.33
C ASP A 220 8.91 13.36 -1.88
N THR A 221 8.80 12.39 -1.00
CA THR A 221 8.55 12.66 0.43
C THR A 221 9.85 12.87 1.22
N GLY A 222 11.01 12.87 0.55
CA GLY A 222 12.28 12.64 1.23
C GLY A 222 12.19 11.37 2.09
N GLU A 223 12.70 11.41 3.32
CA GLU A 223 12.74 10.25 4.21
C GLU A 223 11.41 9.92 4.95
N GLN A 224 10.26 10.42 4.45
CA GLN A 224 8.98 10.38 5.18
C GLN A 224 7.89 9.52 4.52
N SER A 225 8.16 8.79 3.44
CA SER A 225 7.13 8.04 2.69
C SER A 225 6.32 7.06 3.54
N PHE A 226 6.95 6.42 4.55
CA PHE A 226 6.25 5.54 5.49
C PHE A 226 5.12 6.25 6.23
N ASN A 227 5.31 7.50 6.62
CA ASN A 227 4.30 8.28 7.34
C ASN A 227 3.12 8.65 6.44
N PHE A 228 3.43 8.98 5.18
CA PHE A 228 2.40 9.16 4.16
C PHE A 228 1.60 7.87 3.96
N PHE A 229 2.27 6.72 3.95
CA PHE A 229 1.63 5.41 3.84
C PHE A 229 0.69 5.12 5.00
N VAL A 230 1.20 5.18 6.24
CA VAL A 230 0.39 4.94 7.46
C VAL A 230 -0.78 5.90 7.54
N SER A 231 -0.55 7.19 7.30
CA SER A 231 -1.63 8.15 7.45
C SER A 231 -2.74 7.98 6.42
N ASN A 232 -2.41 7.62 5.18
CA ASN A 232 -3.44 7.36 4.18
C ASN A 232 -4.17 6.05 4.47
N LEU A 233 -3.45 5.02 4.93
CA LEU A 233 -4.06 3.78 5.39
C LEU A 233 -5.08 4.06 6.51
N LEU A 234 -4.67 4.79 7.55
CA LEU A 234 -5.56 5.18 8.65
C LEU A 234 -6.76 6.02 8.18
N SER A 235 -6.54 6.96 7.25
CA SER A 235 -7.62 7.78 6.68
C SER A 235 -8.66 6.92 5.99
N THR A 236 -8.24 5.92 5.21
CA THR A 236 -9.13 4.97 4.53
C THR A 236 -9.84 4.05 5.52
N LEU A 237 -9.12 3.52 6.52
CA LEU A 237 -9.72 2.69 7.57
C LEU A 237 -10.81 3.44 8.36
N ASP A 238 -10.60 4.72 8.66
CA ASP A 238 -11.57 5.59 9.34
C ASP A 238 -12.76 6.02 8.45
N ASN A 239 -12.83 5.58 7.17
CA ASN A 239 -13.77 6.08 6.15
C ASN A 239 -13.75 7.62 6.02
N SER A 240 -12.63 8.25 6.40
CA SER A 240 -12.44 9.70 6.28
C SER A 240 -11.95 10.04 4.88
N THR A 241 -12.41 11.16 4.32
CA THR A 241 -12.02 11.57 2.98
C THR A 241 -10.50 11.81 2.92
N ILE A 242 -9.81 11.31 1.88
CA ILE A 242 -8.36 11.46 1.68
C ILE A 242 -7.91 12.95 1.71
N SER A 243 -8.83 13.87 1.42
CA SER A 243 -8.66 15.34 1.47
C SER A 243 -8.65 15.92 2.88
N GLN A 244 -9.19 15.23 3.90
CA GLN A 244 -9.18 15.64 5.30
C GLN A 244 -7.94 15.09 6.03
N SER A 245 -6.76 15.20 5.41
CA SER A 245 -5.52 14.72 6.01
C SER A 245 -5.30 15.38 7.38
N LYS A 246 -5.33 14.59 8.45
CA LYS A 246 -5.11 15.08 9.82
C LYS A 246 -3.69 15.66 9.92
N PRO A 247 -3.52 16.95 10.27
CA PRO A 247 -2.24 17.66 10.20
C PRO A 247 -1.16 17.07 11.13
N LEU A 248 -1.56 16.29 12.13
CA LEU A 248 -0.63 15.58 13.00
C LEU A 248 0.27 14.65 12.20
N TRP A 249 -0.30 13.80 11.33
CA TRP A 249 0.43 12.81 10.55
C TRP A 249 1.17 13.40 9.34
N PHE A 250 0.94 14.68 9.05
CA PHE A 250 1.48 15.39 7.89
C PHE A 250 1.95 16.80 8.28
N PRO A 251 3.22 16.95 8.70
CA PRO A 251 3.76 18.27 9.02
C PRO A 251 3.90 19.18 7.79
N GLU A 252 3.88 18.63 6.56
CA GLU A 252 3.86 19.36 5.29
C GLU A 252 2.71 18.89 4.38
N SER A 253 2.21 19.79 3.52
CA SER A 253 1.11 19.46 2.60
C SER A 253 1.57 18.47 1.52
N LYS A 254 0.74 17.48 1.18
CA LYS A 254 1.03 16.54 0.08
C LYS A 254 1.35 17.27 -1.24
N GLN A 255 0.77 18.44 -1.44
CA GLN A 255 0.93 19.23 -2.67
C GLN A 255 2.33 19.87 -2.82
N SER A 256 3.06 20.10 -1.73
CA SER A 256 4.41 20.69 -1.81
C SER A 256 5.49 19.73 -2.32
N ARG A 257 5.15 18.44 -2.48
CA ARG A 257 6.08 17.34 -2.80
C ARG A 257 5.76 16.62 -4.12
N VAL A 258 4.86 17.18 -4.94
CA VAL A 258 4.38 16.53 -6.18
C VAL A 258 5.49 16.45 -7.22
N LEU A 259 5.78 15.24 -7.71
CA LEU A 259 6.58 15.01 -8.91
C LEU A 259 5.71 14.91 -10.17
N LEU A 260 4.54 14.29 -10.02
CA LEU A 260 3.57 14.04 -11.07
C LEU A 260 2.19 13.88 -10.44
N LYS A 261 1.15 14.38 -11.08
CA LYS A 261 -0.23 14.05 -10.77
C LYS A 261 -1.05 14.09 -12.05
N LYS A 262 -1.67 12.97 -12.40
CA LYS A 262 -2.39 12.79 -13.67
C LYS A 262 -3.53 11.79 -13.50
N SER A 263 -4.58 11.93 -14.29
CA SER A 263 -5.68 10.96 -14.37
C SER A 263 -5.22 9.66 -15.01
N ILE A 264 -5.65 8.52 -14.46
CA ILE A 264 -5.48 7.23 -15.11
C ILE A 264 -6.58 7.10 -16.17
N SER A 265 -6.20 7.14 -17.45
CA SER A 265 -7.13 6.85 -18.55
C SER A 265 -7.29 5.34 -18.69
N VAL A 266 -8.45 4.82 -18.30
CA VAL A 266 -8.83 3.41 -18.46
C VAL A 266 -9.72 3.17 -19.66
#